data_AF-A0A554KGX0-F1
#
_entry.id   AF-A0A554KGX0-F1
#
_cell.length_a   1.000
_cell.length_b   1.000
_cell.length_c   1.000
_cell.angle_alpha   90.00
_cell.angle_beta   90.00
_cell.angle_gamma   90.00
#
_symmetry.space_group_name_H-M   'P 1'
#
loop_
_entity.id
_entity.type
_entity.pdbx_description
1 polymer ?
#
loop_
_entity_poly.entity_id
_entity_poly.type
_entity_poly.pdbx_seq_one_letter_code
_entity_poly.pdbx_strand_id
1 'polypeptide(L)'
;MRRLAKQSRKDTVLSKRDYQTITEVNTAAVLFKKTGQLSFSYRLSKVESEFGLVGIGAFLSADHDINLGISITQDGNSKSETGINIGKEWTRFGKYLSVGQDASEVKVTMSVDKSCSLFIWGLNISILALPEKIKKSNPTEEILSQIHLMPETLYLSHASAIDENLTISDLKNCVLIAASKRIIHLKKCAYCQRKLPLDPKKPGVLSFHKHNAKISGHQNECRACKKWRINDSFNPLRTVDQLHESSVITRERSLFLREPEILQKIKDRQGAGLKGIIWERFGRKCFRCKKPLQLKEVHLDHTRPMAYLYPIDEHATCLCAVCNNYKTDRFPVDAYTSMQLKELSKVTGLSLEQLTKKDVNEVELHRMIKDIEIYARSWDPKAFAATARKIKEYRPKIDLFALLEAKDKTAYKQLKRALAERPDPVK
;
A
#
# COMPACT_ATOMS: atom_id res chain seq x y z
N MET A 1 10.72 -5.79 26.04
CA MET A 1 10.02 -7.07 25.80
C MET A 1 8.81 -6.90 24.87
N ARG A 2 8.93 -7.32 23.62
CA ARG A 2 7.84 -7.95 22.87
C ARG A 2 8.48 -9.10 22.10
N ARG A 3 8.05 -10.32 22.44
CA ARG A 3 8.44 -11.56 21.78
C ARG A 3 8.43 -11.35 20.27
N LEU A 4 9.55 -11.71 19.65
CA LEU A 4 9.64 -12.17 18.27
C LEU A 4 8.53 -13.21 18.05
N ALA A 5 7.34 -12.77 17.64
CA ALA A 5 6.39 -13.68 17.03
C ALA A 5 7.06 -14.11 15.73
N LYS A 6 7.66 -15.30 15.73
CA LYS A 6 8.02 -16.03 14.52
C LYS A 6 6.77 -16.03 13.63
N GLN A 7 6.74 -15.15 12.63
CA GLN A 7 5.72 -15.19 11.60
C GLN A 7 5.92 -16.49 10.83
N SER A 8 5.24 -17.55 11.26
CA SER A 8 5.11 -18.74 10.44
C SER A 8 4.16 -18.42 9.28
N ARG A 9 4.46 -18.93 8.08
CA ARG A 9 3.62 -18.77 6.89
C ARG A 9 2.16 -19.28 7.06
N LYS A 10 1.82 -19.90 8.20
CA LYS A 10 0.47 -20.34 8.58
C LYS A 10 -0.41 -19.25 9.20
N ASP A 11 0.04 -18.00 9.33
CA ASP A 11 -0.82 -16.86 9.75
C ASP A 11 -1.82 -16.42 8.64
N THR A 12 -2.03 -17.29 7.64
CA THR A 12 -3.05 -17.14 6.62
C THR A 12 -4.37 -17.74 7.11
N VAL A 13 -5.44 -16.94 6.96
CA VAL A 13 -6.85 -17.31 7.08
C VAL A 13 -7.43 -17.20 8.52
N LEU A 14 -8.21 -16.14 8.73
CA LEU A 14 -9.23 -16.00 9.80
C LEU A 14 -8.75 -15.87 11.26
N SER A 15 -7.66 -15.16 11.55
CA SER A 15 -7.44 -14.76 12.95
C SER A 15 -8.52 -13.74 13.37
N LYS A 16 -9.49 -14.18 14.19
CA LYS A 16 -10.47 -13.38 14.94
C LYS A 16 -9.75 -12.49 15.97
N ARG A 17 -8.85 -11.61 15.52
CA ARG A 17 -8.18 -10.64 16.40
C ARG A 17 -9.03 -9.38 16.46
N ASP A 18 -9.03 -8.73 17.61
CA ASP A 18 -9.81 -7.51 17.89
C ASP A 18 -9.61 -6.41 16.83
N TYR A 19 -8.41 -6.28 16.27
CA TYR A 19 -8.07 -5.36 15.18
C TYR A 19 -8.57 -5.77 13.79
N GLN A 20 -9.38 -6.83 13.67
CA GLN A 20 -10.15 -7.19 12.49
C GLN A 20 -11.65 -6.93 12.64
N THR A 21 -12.10 -6.62 13.86
CA THR A 21 -13.48 -6.26 14.15
C THR A 21 -13.74 -4.80 13.77
N ILE A 22 -14.89 -4.57 13.13
CA ILE A 22 -15.41 -3.23 12.86
C ILE A 22 -16.49 -2.95 13.89
N THR A 23 -16.42 -1.79 14.55
CA THR A 23 -17.42 -1.35 15.54
C THR A 23 -18.13 -0.12 15.03
N GLU A 24 -19.43 -0.04 15.23
CA GLU A 24 -20.25 1.12 14.89
C GLU A 24 -20.43 2.01 16.12
N VAL A 25 -20.32 3.32 15.93
CA VAL A 25 -20.55 4.31 16.98
C VAL A 25 -21.32 5.50 16.43
N ASN A 26 -22.12 6.13 17.29
CA ASN A 26 -22.81 7.38 16.98
C ASN A 26 -21.83 8.55 17.03
N THR A 27 -21.97 9.48 16.09
CA THR A 27 -21.12 10.68 16.02
C THR A 27 -21.77 11.88 16.70
N ALA A 28 -20.99 12.91 17.01
CA ALA A 28 -21.56 14.21 17.33
C ALA A 28 -22.07 14.90 16.05
N ALA A 29 -23.00 15.84 16.19
CA ALA A 29 -23.45 16.68 15.09
C ALA A 29 -23.60 18.13 15.53
N VAL A 30 -23.28 19.07 14.64
CA VAL A 30 -23.56 20.49 14.78
C VAL A 30 -24.62 20.85 13.74
N LEU A 31 -25.77 21.31 14.20
CA LEU A 31 -26.87 21.75 13.33
C LEU A 31 -26.78 23.25 13.13
N PHE A 32 -26.36 23.68 11.94
CA PHE A 32 -26.35 25.09 11.55
C PHE A 32 -27.68 25.46 10.90
N LYS A 33 -28.36 26.47 11.45
CA LYS A 33 -29.67 26.94 10.95
C LYS A 33 -29.54 27.88 9.74
N LYS A 34 -28.39 28.53 9.59
CA LYS A 34 -27.99 29.45 8.52
C LYS A 34 -26.47 29.66 8.62
N THR A 35 -25.93 30.75 8.06
CA THR A 35 -24.56 31.19 8.33
C THR A 35 -24.28 31.16 9.84
N GLY A 36 -23.30 30.37 10.25
CA GLY A 36 -23.07 30.10 11.67
C GLY A 36 -21.64 29.68 11.95
N GLN A 37 -21.31 29.68 13.23
CA GLN A 37 -19.97 29.32 13.69
C GLN A 37 -20.01 28.61 15.05
N LEU A 38 -18.98 27.83 15.33
CA LEU A 38 -18.75 27.18 16.61
C LEU A 38 -17.24 27.09 16.88
N SER A 39 -16.84 27.32 18.13
CA SER A 39 -15.43 27.24 18.56
C SER A 39 -15.19 26.09 19.53
N PHE A 40 -14.04 25.46 19.40
CA PHE A 40 -13.49 24.47 20.33
C PHE A 40 -12.14 24.96 20.84
N SER A 41 -12.05 25.16 22.14
CA SER A 41 -10.83 25.62 22.83
C SER A 41 -10.18 24.48 23.59
N TYR A 42 -8.85 24.44 23.56
CA TYR A 42 -8.02 23.60 24.39
C TYR A 42 -7.09 24.48 25.22
N ARG A 43 -7.17 24.36 26.54
CA ARG A 43 -6.26 25.04 27.45
C ARG A 43 -4.94 24.28 27.52
N LEU A 44 -3.86 25.00 27.29
CA LEU A 44 -2.51 24.49 27.47
C LEU A 44 -2.16 24.60 28.96
N SER A 45 -1.90 23.48 29.62
CA SER A 45 -1.07 23.50 30.82
C SER A 45 0.34 23.94 30.41
N LYS A 46 1.09 24.63 31.31
CA LYS A 46 2.49 25.07 31.08
C LYS A 46 3.21 24.04 30.20
N VAL A 47 3.68 24.49 29.04
CA VAL A 47 4.03 23.64 27.91
C VAL A 47 5.15 22.65 28.28
N GLU A 48 4.79 21.46 28.73
CA GLU A 48 5.71 20.32 28.94
C GLU A 48 5.99 19.56 27.64
N SER A 49 5.87 20.22 26.48
CA SER A 49 6.18 19.57 25.21
C SER A 49 7.60 19.91 24.79
N GLU A 50 8.44 18.88 24.63
CA GLU A 50 9.81 18.99 24.10
C GLU A 50 9.90 19.69 22.73
N PHE A 51 8.78 19.86 22.00
CA PHE A 51 8.75 20.35 20.62
C PHE A 51 7.90 21.61 20.38
N GLY A 52 7.14 22.07 21.38
CA GLY A 52 6.22 23.21 21.23
C GLY A 52 5.12 23.01 20.18
N LEU A 53 4.69 21.78 19.87
CA LEU A 53 3.71 21.50 18.81
C LEU A 53 2.35 21.05 19.37
N VAL A 54 1.29 21.69 18.88
CA VAL A 54 -0.10 21.30 19.13
C VAL A 54 -0.72 20.73 17.85
N GLY A 55 -1.29 19.55 17.95
CA GLY A 55 -2.03 18.90 16.88
C GLY A 55 -3.53 19.09 17.00
N ILE A 56 -4.19 19.22 15.86
CA ILE A 56 -5.64 19.29 15.71
C ILE A 56 -6.04 18.22 14.70
N GLY A 57 -7.02 17.39 15.00
CA GLY A 57 -7.48 16.37 14.06
C GLY A 57 -8.93 16.02 14.25
N ALA A 58 -9.62 15.73 13.15
CA ALA A 58 -11.03 15.33 13.14
C ALA A 58 -11.36 14.52 11.88
N PHE A 59 -12.48 13.80 11.95
CA PHE A 59 -13.15 13.19 10.82
C PHE A 59 -14.51 13.86 10.68
N LEU A 60 -14.82 14.34 9.48
CA LEU A 60 -15.94 15.23 9.23
C LEU A 60 -16.81 14.70 8.08
N SER A 61 -18.11 14.84 8.18
CA SER A 61 -19.05 14.66 7.06
C SER A 61 -20.22 15.63 7.21
N ALA A 62 -20.99 15.85 6.16
CA ALA A 62 -22.16 16.70 6.16
C ALA A 62 -23.37 16.00 5.54
N ASP A 63 -24.58 16.52 5.74
CA ASP A 63 -25.79 16.01 5.09
C ASP A 63 -25.85 16.32 3.58
N HIS A 64 -25.12 17.34 3.13
CA HIS A 64 -24.93 17.71 1.73
C HIS A 64 -23.59 18.45 1.56
N ASP A 65 -23.24 18.80 0.31
CA ASP A 65 -21.96 19.44 0.03
C ASP A 65 -21.92 20.88 0.55
N ILE A 66 -20.94 21.17 1.40
CA ILE A 66 -20.69 22.46 2.05
C ILE A 66 -19.21 22.85 1.93
N ASN A 67 -18.93 24.14 2.01
CA ASN A 67 -17.59 24.64 2.28
C ASN A 67 -17.50 24.96 3.77
N LEU A 68 -16.66 24.22 4.51
CA LEU A 68 -16.43 24.46 5.93
C LEU A 68 -15.19 25.34 6.08
N GLY A 69 -15.38 26.56 6.60
CA GLY A 69 -14.29 27.41 7.05
C GLY A 69 -13.74 26.91 8.38
N ILE A 70 -12.43 26.80 8.49
CA ILE A 70 -11.74 26.44 9.72
C ILE A 70 -10.66 27.49 10.00
N SER A 71 -10.83 28.22 11.09
CA SER A 71 -9.86 29.18 11.62
C SER A 71 -9.22 28.62 12.90
N ILE A 72 -7.92 28.80 13.04
CA ILE A 72 -7.14 28.37 14.20
C ILE A 72 -6.47 29.60 14.78
N THR A 73 -6.71 29.85 16.06
CA THR A 73 -6.13 30.97 16.81
C THR A 73 -5.36 30.47 18.02
N GLN A 74 -4.28 31.17 18.37
CA GLN A 74 -3.53 30.97 19.61
C GLN A 74 -3.65 32.24 20.45
N ASP A 75 -4.22 32.14 21.65
CA ASP A 75 -4.45 33.29 22.55
C ASP A 75 -5.14 34.47 21.83
N GLY A 76 -6.12 34.15 20.96
CA GLY A 76 -6.85 35.14 20.14
C GLY A 76 -6.15 35.58 18.85
N ASN A 77 -4.86 35.30 18.68
CA ASN A 77 -4.12 35.64 17.46
C ASN A 77 -4.35 34.60 16.36
N SER A 78 -4.75 35.04 15.16
CA SER A 78 -4.93 34.15 14.01
C SER A 78 -3.61 33.48 13.63
N LYS A 79 -3.62 32.15 13.55
CA LYS A 79 -2.49 31.33 13.12
C LYS A 79 -2.74 30.67 11.78
N SER A 80 -3.99 30.34 11.48
CA SER A 80 -4.31 29.72 10.20
C SER A 80 -5.77 29.78 9.85
N GLU A 81 -6.05 29.84 8.56
CA GLU A 81 -7.41 29.78 8.02
C GLU A 81 -7.41 28.87 6.79
N THR A 82 -8.42 28.02 6.68
CA THR A 82 -8.56 27.08 5.56
C THR A 82 -10.02 26.74 5.32
N GLY A 83 -10.40 26.63 4.05
CA GLY A 83 -11.71 26.09 3.65
C GLY A 83 -11.56 24.64 3.19
N ILE A 84 -12.48 23.78 3.60
CA ILE A 84 -12.54 22.40 3.12
C ILE A 84 -13.94 22.07 2.60
N ASN A 85 -13.99 21.42 1.43
CA ASN A 85 -15.23 20.89 0.89
C ASN A 85 -15.59 19.60 1.60
N ILE A 86 -16.76 19.57 2.22
CA ILE A 86 -17.28 18.41 2.96
C ILE A 86 -18.61 18.02 2.34
N GLY A 87 -18.78 16.73 2.07
CA GLY A 87 -20.04 16.18 1.58
C GLY A 87 -20.56 15.07 2.48
N LYS A 88 -21.42 14.22 1.90
CA LYS A 88 -22.01 13.06 2.59
C LYS A 88 -21.00 12.01 3.03
N GLU A 89 -19.82 12.03 2.45
CA GLU A 89 -18.74 11.09 2.72
C GLU A 89 -17.85 11.62 3.84
N TRP A 90 -17.34 10.70 4.66
CA TRP A 90 -16.36 11.06 5.68
C TRP A 90 -15.06 11.52 5.02
N THR A 91 -14.58 12.68 5.46
CA THR A 91 -13.28 13.22 5.13
C THR A 91 -12.43 13.38 6.37
N ARG A 92 -11.13 13.61 6.16
CA ARG A 92 -10.12 13.75 7.20
C ARG A 92 -9.70 15.20 7.26
N PHE A 93 -9.64 15.73 8.47
CA PHE A 93 -9.04 17.03 8.76
C PHE A 93 -7.92 16.83 9.76
N GLY A 94 -6.77 17.43 9.50
CA GLY A 94 -5.63 17.40 10.41
C GLY A 94 -4.73 18.58 10.16
N LYS A 95 -4.27 19.20 11.24
CA LYS A 95 -3.36 20.34 11.22
C LYS A 95 -2.52 20.33 12.49
N TYR A 96 -1.41 21.03 12.48
CA TYR A 96 -0.64 21.30 13.69
C TYR A 96 -0.11 22.71 13.62
N LEU A 97 0.33 23.23 14.76
CA LEU A 97 0.99 24.53 14.86
C LEU A 97 2.06 24.49 15.94
N SER A 98 3.08 25.31 15.75
CA SER A 98 4.00 25.68 16.82
C SER A 98 3.32 26.68 17.75
N VAL A 99 3.37 26.42 19.05
CA VAL A 99 2.86 27.29 20.10
C VAL A 99 4.02 27.89 20.89
N GLY A 100 3.89 29.17 21.25
CA GLY A 100 4.88 29.85 22.10
C GLY A 100 4.93 29.25 23.51
N GLN A 101 6.03 29.49 24.24
CA GLN A 101 6.20 29.00 25.62
C GLN A 101 5.13 29.54 26.57
N ASP A 102 4.63 30.75 26.31
CA ASP A 102 3.59 31.41 27.10
C ASP A 102 2.17 31.19 26.55
N ALA A 103 2.01 30.30 25.57
CA ALA A 103 0.70 30.03 24.99
C ALA A 103 -0.22 29.36 26.02
N SER A 104 -1.43 29.92 26.17
CA SER A 104 -2.40 29.47 27.17
C SER A 104 -3.57 28.72 26.56
N GLU A 105 -3.92 29.06 25.31
CA GLU A 105 -5.07 28.49 24.62
C GLU A 105 -4.80 28.32 23.12
N VAL A 106 -5.25 27.18 22.59
CA VAL A 106 -5.46 26.99 21.16
C VAL A 106 -6.95 26.81 20.91
N LYS A 107 -7.49 27.59 19.98
CA LYS A 107 -8.91 27.56 19.61
C LYS A 107 -9.07 27.25 18.12
N VAL A 108 -10.03 26.37 17.81
CA VAL A 108 -10.44 26.01 16.45
C VAL A 108 -11.88 26.45 16.25
N THR A 109 -12.09 27.35 15.30
CA THR A 109 -13.41 27.88 14.94
C THR A 109 -13.83 27.27 13.60
N MET A 110 -14.99 26.64 13.59
CA MET A 110 -15.64 26.09 12.39
C MET A 110 -16.79 27.00 11.97
N SER A 111 -16.84 27.40 10.71
CA SER A 111 -17.87 28.27 10.15
C SER A 111 -18.45 27.73 8.85
N VAL A 112 -19.75 27.98 8.64
CA VAL A 112 -20.46 27.64 7.41
C VAL A 112 -21.27 28.83 6.92
N ASP A 113 -21.50 28.90 5.62
CA ASP A 113 -22.24 29.99 4.97
C ASP A 113 -23.76 29.72 4.87
N LYS A 114 -24.18 28.46 4.97
CA LYS A 114 -25.57 28.00 4.80
C LYS A 114 -25.98 26.99 5.88
N SER A 115 -27.28 26.70 5.94
CA SER A 115 -27.82 25.69 6.85
C SER A 115 -27.32 24.30 6.47
N CYS A 116 -26.84 23.53 7.45
CA CYS A 116 -26.40 22.15 7.26
C CYS A 116 -26.27 21.39 8.58
N SER A 117 -26.18 20.07 8.49
CA SER A 117 -25.77 19.21 9.60
C SER A 117 -24.32 18.78 9.40
N LEU A 118 -23.41 19.22 10.28
CA LEU A 118 -22.00 18.80 10.28
C LEU A 118 -21.81 17.68 11.29
N PHE A 119 -21.39 16.50 10.84
CA PHE A 119 -21.10 15.35 11.69
C PHE A 119 -19.61 15.27 12.00
N ILE A 120 -19.28 15.04 13.28
CA ILE A 120 -17.91 15.11 13.79
C ILE A 120 -17.57 13.81 14.53
N TRP A 121 -16.41 13.23 14.20
CA TRP A 121 -15.80 12.17 14.99
C TRP A 121 -14.33 12.47 15.28
N GLY A 122 -13.88 12.15 16.48
CA GLY A 122 -12.48 12.24 16.86
C GLY A 122 -11.93 13.66 16.89
N LEU A 123 -12.75 14.71 17.02
CA LEU A 123 -12.22 16.07 17.14
C LEU A 123 -11.40 16.19 18.42
N ASN A 124 -10.09 16.40 18.26
CA ASN A 124 -9.15 16.48 19.36
C ASN A 124 -8.12 17.58 19.06
N ILE A 125 -7.79 18.36 20.09
CA ILE A 125 -6.68 19.30 20.10
C ILE A 125 -5.81 18.89 21.28
N SER A 126 -4.54 18.60 21.02
CA SER A 126 -3.63 18.21 22.10
C SER A 126 -2.18 18.44 21.71
N ILE A 127 -1.32 18.50 22.72
CA ILE A 127 0.12 18.51 22.55
C ILE A 127 0.54 17.20 21.84
N LEU A 128 1.41 17.32 20.83
CA LEU A 128 1.83 16.17 20.06
C LEU A 128 2.73 15.22 20.87
N ALA A 129 2.19 14.06 21.24
CA ALA A 129 2.97 12.95 21.77
C ALA A 129 3.49 12.07 20.62
N LEU A 130 4.42 12.61 19.83
CA LEU A 130 5.03 11.84 18.74
C LEU A 130 5.84 10.68 19.31
N PRO A 131 5.76 9.50 18.70
CA PRO A 131 6.58 8.40 19.15
C PRO A 131 8.09 8.62 19.00
N GLU A 132 8.88 8.08 19.94
CA GLU A 132 10.35 8.20 20.00
C GLU A 132 11.10 8.03 18.67
N LYS A 133 10.71 7.06 17.84
CA LYS A 133 11.34 6.86 16.53
C LYS A 133 11.11 8.04 15.57
N ILE A 134 9.90 8.61 15.59
CA ILE A 134 9.57 9.78 14.79
C ILE A 134 10.31 11.00 15.35
N LYS A 135 10.35 11.17 16.68
CA LYS A 135 11.16 12.23 17.32
C LYS A 135 12.62 12.19 16.87
N LYS A 136 13.25 11.01 16.88
CA LYS A 136 14.65 10.81 16.46
C LYS A 136 14.91 11.12 14.98
N SER A 137 13.90 11.01 14.11
CA SER A 137 14.05 11.38 12.70
C SER A 137 13.95 12.89 12.44
N ASN A 138 13.75 13.70 13.47
CA ASN A 138 13.55 15.15 13.39
C ASN A 138 12.56 15.53 12.26
N PRO A 139 11.28 15.12 12.41
CA PRO A 139 10.34 15.14 11.31
C PRO A 139 10.13 16.58 10.85
N THR A 140 10.46 16.86 9.59
CA THR A 140 10.30 18.20 9.02
C THR A 140 8.82 18.58 8.94
N GLU A 141 8.55 19.88 8.80
CA GLU A 141 7.20 20.40 8.64
C GLU A 141 6.45 19.72 7.45
N GLU A 142 7.21 19.45 6.39
CA GLU A 142 6.77 18.74 5.18
C GLU A 142 6.33 17.29 5.45
N ILE A 143 6.99 16.61 6.39
CA ILE A 143 6.71 15.21 6.76
C ILE A 143 5.40 15.11 7.56
N LEU A 144 5.17 16.05 8.49
CA LEU A 144 3.95 16.05 9.32
C LEU A 144 2.73 16.60 8.58
N SER A 145 2.91 17.44 7.56
CA SER A 145 1.84 18.04 6.76
C SER A 145 1.28 17.14 5.65
N GLN A 146 1.71 15.88 5.56
CA GLN A 146 1.22 14.93 4.55
C GLN A 146 -0.28 14.62 4.76
N ILE A 147 -1.13 15.30 3.99
CA ILE A 147 -2.61 15.22 4.05
C ILE A 147 -3.11 13.77 4.02
N HIS A 148 -2.47 12.90 3.24
CA HIS A 148 -2.88 11.51 3.11
C HIS A 148 -2.63 10.66 4.37
N LEU A 149 -1.85 11.15 5.35
CA LEU A 149 -1.60 10.55 6.66
C LEU A 149 -2.27 11.31 7.80
N MET A 150 -2.95 12.42 7.50
CA MET A 150 -3.73 13.20 8.47
C MET A 150 -5.13 12.61 8.68
N PRO A 151 -5.66 12.66 9.92
CA PRO A 151 -5.02 13.16 11.16
C PRO A 151 -4.11 12.12 11.86
N GLU A 152 -3.99 10.90 11.33
CA GLU A 152 -3.42 9.78 12.08
C GLU A 152 -1.94 9.98 12.48
N THR A 153 -1.17 10.74 11.70
CA THR A 153 0.23 11.09 11.98
C THR A 153 0.41 11.86 13.28
N LEU A 154 -0.61 12.60 13.73
CA LEU A 154 -0.53 13.43 14.95
C LEU A 154 -0.64 12.60 16.24
N TYR A 155 -0.92 11.30 16.12
CA TYR A 155 -1.08 10.38 17.26
C TYR A 155 -2.12 10.80 18.31
N LEU A 156 -3.03 11.72 17.97
CA LEU A 156 -4.19 12.08 18.80
C LEU A 156 -5.06 10.85 19.10
N SER A 157 -5.77 10.87 20.23
CA SER A 157 -6.50 9.71 20.76
C SER A 157 -7.61 9.25 19.82
N HIS A 158 -8.41 10.20 19.32
CA HIS A 158 -9.65 10.00 18.56
C HIS A 158 -10.60 8.99 19.22
N ALA A 159 -10.64 8.98 20.56
CA ALA A 159 -11.38 7.98 21.35
C ALA A 159 -12.89 8.26 21.45
N SER A 160 -13.29 9.53 21.31
CA SER A 160 -14.68 10.02 21.37
C SER A 160 -15.01 10.86 20.14
N ALA A 161 -16.27 11.28 20.00
CA ALA A 161 -16.68 12.16 18.90
C ALA A 161 -16.03 13.54 18.98
N ILE A 162 -16.01 14.12 20.18
CA ILE A 162 -15.31 15.35 20.56
C ILE A 162 -14.56 15.03 21.85
N ASP A 163 -13.28 15.40 21.92
CA ASP A 163 -12.45 15.15 23.09
C ASP A 163 -12.98 15.90 24.32
N GLU A 164 -12.99 15.24 25.47
CA GLU A 164 -13.57 15.76 26.72
C GLU A 164 -12.82 16.97 27.28
N ASN A 165 -11.56 17.16 26.87
CA ASN A 165 -10.75 18.31 27.29
C ASN A 165 -11.04 19.57 26.47
N LEU A 166 -11.93 19.52 25.47
CA LEU A 166 -12.29 20.67 24.66
C LEU A 166 -13.44 21.44 25.29
N THR A 167 -13.23 22.74 25.46
CA THR A 167 -14.29 23.68 25.85
C THR A 167 -14.98 24.21 24.61
N ILE A 168 -16.30 24.07 24.56
CA ILE A 168 -17.13 24.53 23.43
C ILE A 168 -17.57 25.96 23.70
N SER A 169 -17.43 26.85 22.71
CA SER A 169 -17.77 28.27 22.81
C SER A 169 -18.24 28.87 21.49
N ASP A 170 -18.62 30.14 21.50
CA ASP A 170 -18.96 30.94 20.31
C ASP A 170 -20.05 30.35 19.39
N LEU A 171 -21.02 29.61 19.95
CA LEU A 171 -22.15 29.06 19.18
C LEU A 171 -22.97 30.21 18.57
N LYS A 172 -22.90 30.40 17.26
CA LYS A 172 -23.78 31.33 16.53
C LYS A 172 -24.59 30.57 15.49
N ASN A 173 -25.92 30.71 15.56
CA ASN A 173 -26.86 30.07 14.65
C ASN A 173 -26.69 28.55 14.53
N CYS A 174 -26.18 27.90 15.59
CA CYS A 174 -25.96 26.46 15.61
C CYS A 174 -26.28 25.83 16.96
N VAL A 175 -26.51 24.52 16.96
CA VAL A 175 -26.70 23.70 18.16
C VAL A 175 -25.85 22.45 18.05
N LEU A 176 -25.14 22.09 19.13
CA LEU A 176 -24.39 20.84 19.22
C LEU A 176 -25.26 19.72 19.77
N ILE A 177 -25.20 18.56 19.11
CA ILE A 177 -25.83 17.31 19.51
C ILE A 177 -24.72 16.30 19.79
N ALA A 178 -24.57 15.88 21.05
CA ALA A 178 -23.49 15.00 21.48
C ALA A 178 -23.55 13.59 20.84
N ALA A 179 -24.76 13.05 20.66
CA ALA A 179 -25.00 11.74 20.06
C ALA A 179 -26.06 11.85 18.97
N SER A 180 -25.62 11.99 17.72
CA SER A 180 -26.48 11.98 16.54
C SER A 180 -26.79 10.55 16.08
N LYS A 181 -27.76 10.40 15.18
CA LYS A 181 -28.08 9.10 14.55
C LYS A 181 -27.09 8.72 13.44
N ARG A 182 -26.11 9.58 13.12
CA ARG A 182 -25.10 9.28 12.10
C ARG A 182 -24.08 8.31 12.68
N ILE A 183 -23.88 7.21 11.97
CA ILE A 183 -22.94 6.16 12.35
C ILE A 183 -21.60 6.37 11.63
N ILE A 184 -20.51 6.12 12.36
CA ILE A 184 -19.17 5.93 11.80
C ILE A 184 -18.63 4.55 12.19
N HIS A 185 -17.89 3.94 11.28
CA HIS A 185 -17.27 2.63 11.49
C HIS A 185 -15.84 2.79 11.95
N LEU A 186 -15.51 2.16 13.07
CA LEU A 186 -14.17 2.19 13.65
C LEU A 186 -13.52 0.82 13.59
N LYS A 187 -12.19 0.83 13.51
CA LYS A 187 -11.36 -0.36 13.62
C LYS A 187 -10.12 -0.07 14.44
N LYS A 188 -9.73 -1.03 15.26
CA LYS A 188 -8.49 -0.94 16.05
C LYS A 188 -7.26 -1.11 15.15
N CYS A 189 -6.25 -0.26 15.32
CA CYS A 189 -4.95 -0.43 14.70
C CYS A 189 -4.12 -1.47 15.47
N ALA A 190 -3.62 -2.50 14.78
CA ALA A 190 -2.81 -3.56 15.41
C ALA A 190 -1.47 -3.06 15.99
N TYR A 191 -1.02 -1.87 15.59
CA TYR A 191 0.22 -1.27 16.08
C TYR A 191 -0.04 -0.29 17.23
N CYS A 192 -0.64 0.88 16.95
CA CYS A 192 -0.88 1.92 17.95
C CYS A 192 -2.13 1.70 18.83
N GLN A 193 -2.91 0.64 18.59
CA GLN A 193 -4.11 0.29 19.37
C GLN A 193 -5.27 1.31 19.34
N ARG A 194 -5.11 2.48 18.71
CA ARG A 194 -6.19 3.45 18.50
C ARG A 194 -7.33 2.85 17.66
N LYS A 195 -8.57 3.18 18.03
CA LYS A 195 -9.77 2.92 17.21
C LYS A 195 -9.93 4.08 16.25
N LEU A 196 -9.78 3.81 14.95
CA LEU A 196 -9.77 4.85 13.93
C LEU A 196 -10.85 4.60 12.87
N PRO A 197 -11.42 5.66 12.27
CA PRO A 197 -12.44 5.53 11.24
C PRO A 197 -12.00 4.76 9.99
N LEU A 198 -12.94 4.00 9.45
CA LEU A 198 -12.87 3.40 8.13
C LEU A 198 -14.21 3.49 7.42
N ASP A 199 -14.19 3.25 6.10
CA ASP A 199 -15.41 3.07 5.32
C ASP A 199 -15.48 1.62 4.83
N PRO A 200 -16.43 0.80 5.32
CA PRO A 200 -16.58 -0.58 4.88
C PRO A 200 -16.90 -0.71 3.39
N LYS A 201 -17.58 0.29 2.81
CA LYS A 201 -18.02 0.30 1.40
C LYS A 201 -16.95 0.87 0.47
N LYS A 202 -16.10 1.78 0.96
CA LYS A 202 -14.99 2.38 0.21
C LYS A 202 -13.64 2.13 0.89
N PRO A 203 -13.10 0.89 0.81
CA PRO A 203 -11.86 0.56 1.46
C PRO A 203 -10.70 1.42 0.96
N GLY A 204 -9.93 1.99 1.88
CA GLY A 204 -8.79 2.84 1.52
C GLY A 204 -9.12 4.32 1.32
N VAL A 205 -10.23 4.84 1.83
CA VAL A 205 -10.52 6.29 1.85
C VAL A 205 -10.03 6.94 3.15
N LEU A 206 -10.32 6.32 4.30
CA LEU A 206 -9.98 6.85 5.64
C LEU A 206 -8.71 6.22 6.21
N SER A 207 -8.67 5.87 7.50
CA SER A 207 -7.45 5.61 8.28
C SER A 207 -6.68 4.33 7.95
N PHE A 208 -7.24 3.45 7.12
CA PHE A 208 -6.64 2.17 6.76
C PHE A 208 -6.60 1.98 5.25
N HIS A 209 -5.53 1.38 4.72
CA HIS A 209 -5.50 0.98 3.30
C HIS A 209 -6.35 -0.28 3.07
N LYS A 210 -6.85 -0.42 1.83
CA LYS A 210 -7.55 -1.60 1.34
C LYS A 210 -6.67 -2.85 1.41
N HIS A 211 -7.22 -3.94 1.91
CA HIS A 211 -6.57 -5.26 1.89
C HIS A 211 -7.59 -6.39 1.85
N ASN A 212 -7.89 -6.88 0.65
CA ASN A 212 -9.00 -7.83 0.41
C ASN A 212 -8.88 -9.16 1.16
N ALA A 213 -7.67 -9.60 1.53
CA ALA A 213 -7.49 -10.86 2.27
C ALA A 213 -7.78 -10.73 3.78
N LYS A 214 -8.13 -9.53 4.28
CA LYS A 214 -8.49 -9.29 5.69
C LYS A 214 -10.00 -9.32 5.85
N ILE A 215 -10.48 -9.80 7.00
CA ILE A 215 -11.93 -9.90 7.30
C ILE A 215 -12.58 -8.52 7.20
N SER A 216 -11.91 -7.50 7.75
CA SER A 216 -12.36 -6.11 7.67
C SER A 216 -12.27 -5.48 6.28
N GLY A 217 -11.67 -6.15 5.28
CA GLY A 217 -11.31 -5.54 3.99
C GLY A 217 -10.19 -4.49 4.06
N HIS A 218 -9.59 -4.30 5.23
CA HIS A 218 -8.62 -3.25 5.54
C HIS A 218 -7.35 -3.84 6.17
N GLN A 219 -6.21 -3.18 5.97
CA GLN A 219 -4.94 -3.55 6.62
C GLN A 219 -5.05 -3.54 8.16
N ASN A 220 -4.17 -4.30 8.82
CA ASN A 220 -4.18 -4.43 10.29
C ASN A 220 -3.73 -3.12 10.95
N GLU A 221 -2.79 -2.43 10.33
CA GLU A 221 -2.19 -1.16 10.71
C GLU A 221 -2.89 0.04 10.04
N CYS A 222 -2.98 1.16 10.75
CA CYS A 222 -3.41 2.43 10.14
C CYS A 222 -2.30 3.00 9.26
N ARG A 223 -2.65 3.95 8.38
CA ARG A 223 -1.71 4.57 7.42
C ARG A 223 -0.47 5.16 8.09
N ALA A 224 -0.65 5.92 9.16
CA ALA A 224 0.47 6.51 9.89
C ALA A 224 1.38 5.45 10.50
N CYS A 225 0.83 4.41 11.14
CA CYS A 225 1.68 3.32 11.66
C CYS A 225 2.36 2.53 10.54
N LYS A 226 1.68 2.30 9.42
CA LYS A 226 2.29 1.70 8.23
C LYS A 226 3.47 2.53 7.76
N LYS A 227 3.32 3.85 7.64
CA LYS A 227 4.40 4.75 7.22
C LYS A 227 5.53 4.77 8.25
N TRP A 228 5.29 5.28 9.45
CA TRP A 228 6.39 5.61 10.39
C TRP A 228 6.97 4.42 11.15
N ARG A 229 6.14 3.40 11.41
CA ARG A 229 6.52 2.32 12.33
C ARG A 229 6.94 1.05 11.61
N ILE A 230 6.39 0.84 10.42
CA ILE A 230 6.63 -0.35 9.62
C ILE A 230 7.51 0.06 8.45
N ASN A 231 6.99 0.79 7.47
CA ASN A 231 7.73 1.19 6.28
C ASN A 231 9.00 1.96 6.64
N ASP A 232 9.00 2.99 7.47
CA ASP A 232 10.23 3.74 7.76
C ASP A 232 11.17 2.99 8.72
N SER A 233 10.73 1.87 9.32
CA SER A 233 11.64 0.97 10.04
C SER A 233 12.16 -0.17 9.17
N PHE A 234 11.40 -0.62 8.17
CA PHE A 234 11.74 -1.76 7.32
C PHE A 234 12.27 -1.34 5.94
N ASN A 235 11.90 -0.17 5.43
CA ASN A 235 12.35 0.39 4.16
C ASN A 235 13.76 0.97 4.23
N PRO A 236 14.29 1.42 5.38
CA PRO A 236 15.73 1.67 5.50
C PRO A 236 16.54 0.39 5.73
N LEU A 237 15.90 -0.66 6.30
CA LEU A 237 16.48 -2.00 6.42
C LEU A 237 16.37 -2.82 5.11
N ARG A 238 15.60 -2.32 4.15
CA ARG A 238 15.55 -2.79 2.77
C ARG A 238 16.36 -1.81 1.95
N THR A 239 17.39 -2.25 1.26
CA THR A 239 18.09 -1.32 0.36
C THR A 239 17.13 -0.88 -0.76
N VAL A 240 17.29 0.34 -1.27
CA VAL A 240 16.67 0.78 -2.55
C VAL A 240 16.97 -0.26 -3.63
N ASP A 241 18.16 -0.86 -3.56
CA ASP A 241 18.56 -2.01 -4.34
C ASP A 241 17.63 -3.21 -4.22
N GLN A 242 17.04 -3.59 -3.08
CA GLN A 242 16.15 -4.78 -3.03
C GLN A 242 14.81 -4.59 -3.78
N LEU A 243 14.28 -3.36 -3.80
CA LEU A 243 13.09 -3.01 -4.59
C LEU A 243 13.44 -2.81 -6.06
N HIS A 244 14.60 -2.23 -6.35
CA HIS A 244 15.14 -2.10 -7.69
C HIS A 244 15.48 -3.48 -8.26
N GLU A 245 16.23 -4.33 -7.54
CA GLU A 245 16.65 -5.70 -7.82
C GLU A 245 15.48 -6.56 -8.30
N SER A 246 14.35 -6.60 -7.58
CA SER A 246 13.22 -7.43 -8.02
C SER A 246 12.66 -6.96 -9.38
N SER A 247 12.65 -5.65 -9.63
CA SER A 247 12.24 -5.08 -10.93
C SER A 247 13.32 -5.19 -12.01
N VAL A 248 14.60 -5.06 -11.66
CA VAL A 248 15.78 -5.23 -12.54
C VAL A 248 15.91 -6.67 -12.96
N ILE A 249 15.86 -7.64 -12.03
CA ILE A 249 15.89 -9.08 -12.32
C ILE A 249 14.73 -9.46 -13.26
N THR A 250 13.53 -8.90 -13.03
CA THR A 250 12.37 -9.14 -13.90
C THR A 250 12.57 -8.53 -15.29
N ARG A 251 13.08 -7.29 -15.36
CA ARG A 251 13.34 -6.57 -16.61
C ARG A 251 14.46 -7.20 -17.43
N GLU A 252 15.58 -7.56 -16.81
CA GLU A 252 16.72 -8.19 -17.48
C GLU A 252 16.37 -9.58 -18.00
N ARG A 253 15.58 -10.36 -17.25
CA ARG A 253 15.04 -11.63 -17.75
C ARG A 253 14.10 -11.42 -18.92
N SER A 254 13.22 -10.43 -18.85
CA SER A 254 12.29 -10.10 -19.95
C SER A 254 13.06 -9.70 -21.23
N LEU A 255 14.10 -8.87 -21.10
CA LEU A 255 14.99 -8.49 -22.21
C LEU A 255 15.78 -9.70 -22.74
N PHE A 256 16.36 -10.51 -21.87
CA PHE A 256 17.04 -11.74 -22.27
C PHE A 256 16.12 -12.65 -23.06
N LEU A 257 14.93 -12.91 -22.54
CA LEU A 257 13.92 -13.78 -23.15
C LEU A 257 13.28 -13.16 -24.40
N ARG A 258 13.72 -11.97 -24.82
CA ARG A 258 13.30 -11.26 -26.03
C ARG A 258 11.79 -10.99 -26.05
N GLU A 259 11.22 -10.71 -24.88
CA GLU A 259 9.80 -10.43 -24.78
C GLU A 259 9.36 -9.22 -25.62
N PRO A 260 10.11 -8.10 -25.67
CA PRO A 260 9.75 -6.98 -26.56
C PRO A 260 9.65 -7.40 -28.03
N GLU A 261 10.59 -8.21 -28.52
CA GLU A 261 10.62 -8.69 -29.90
C GLU A 261 9.48 -9.69 -30.17
N ILE A 262 9.19 -10.58 -29.21
CA ILE A 262 8.05 -11.50 -29.29
C ILE A 262 6.74 -10.71 -29.36
N LEU A 263 6.56 -9.73 -28.47
CA LEU A 263 5.38 -8.89 -28.42
C LEU A 263 5.20 -8.05 -29.71
N GLN A 264 6.29 -7.50 -30.24
CA GLN A 264 6.28 -6.75 -31.48
C GLN A 264 5.91 -7.66 -32.67
N LYS A 265 6.53 -8.85 -32.80
CA LYS A 265 6.18 -9.82 -33.84
C LYS A 265 4.72 -10.25 -33.79
N ILE A 266 4.16 -10.43 -32.60
CA ILE A 266 2.74 -10.76 -32.42
C ILE A 266 1.86 -9.60 -32.88
N LYS A 267 2.22 -8.37 -32.50
CA LYS A 267 1.50 -7.15 -32.92
C LYS A 267 1.53 -6.99 -34.44
N ASP A 268 2.68 -7.21 -35.07
CA ASP A 268 2.85 -7.09 -36.52
C ASP A 268 2.02 -8.15 -37.28
N ARG A 269 1.96 -9.38 -36.76
CA ARG A 269 1.17 -10.47 -37.35
C ARG A 269 -0.34 -10.28 -37.21
N GLN A 270 -0.79 -9.79 -36.05
CA GLN A 270 -2.21 -9.83 -35.66
C GLN A 270 -2.88 -8.45 -35.64
N GLY A 271 -2.15 -7.36 -35.88
CA GLY A 271 -2.66 -5.99 -35.88
C GLY A 271 -3.07 -5.43 -34.50
N ALA A 272 -3.08 -6.28 -33.46
CA ALA A 272 -3.47 -5.93 -32.11
C ALA A 272 -2.39 -6.33 -31.09
N GLY A 273 -2.32 -5.62 -29.96
CA GLY A 273 -1.39 -5.98 -28.88
C GLY A 273 -1.79 -7.29 -28.19
N LEU A 274 -0.81 -8.08 -27.75
CA LEU A 274 -1.02 -9.38 -27.07
C LEU A 274 -2.08 -9.30 -25.96
N LYS A 275 -2.11 -8.20 -25.21
CA LYS A 275 -3.07 -7.99 -24.12
C LYS A 275 -4.53 -8.04 -24.59
N GLY A 276 -4.85 -7.43 -25.73
CA GLY A 276 -6.19 -7.47 -26.31
C GLY A 276 -6.54 -8.86 -26.84
N ILE A 277 -5.61 -9.48 -27.58
CA ILE A 277 -5.77 -10.83 -28.14
C ILE A 277 -6.09 -11.84 -27.04
N ILE A 278 -5.30 -11.86 -25.96
CA ILE A 278 -5.48 -12.77 -24.83
C ILE A 278 -6.75 -12.42 -24.05
N TRP A 279 -7.09 -11.15 -23.87
CA TRP A 279 -8.33 -10.75 -23.22
C TRP A 279 -9.57 -11.30 -23.94
N GLU A 280 -9.62 -11.20 -25.27
CA GLU A 280 -10.71 -11.75 -26.08
C GLU A 280 -10.71 -13.28 -26.08
N ARG A 281 -9.53 -13.92 -26.21
CA ARG A 281 -9.39 -15.38 -26.21
C ARG A 281 -9.94 -16.02 -24.93
N PHE A 282 -9.79 -15.35 -23.80
CA PHE A 282 -10.31 -15.80 -22.50
C PHE A 282 -11.74 -15.30 -22.22
N GLY A 283 -12.48 -14.85 -23.24
CA GLY A 283 -13.87 -14.42 -23.13
C GLY A 283 -14.06 -13.24 -22.18
N ARG A 284 -13.06 -12.33 -22.15
CA ARG A 284 -13.03 -11.12 -21.31
C ARG A 284 -13.16 -11.40 -19.81
N LYS A 285 -12.67 -12.56 -19.36
CA LYS A 285 -12.75 -13.01 -17.96
C LYS A 285 -11.39 -13.44 -17.45
N CYS A 286 -11.20 -13.35 -16.14
CA CYS A 286 -10.08 -13.98 -15.46
C CYS A 286 -10.19 -15.50 -15.62
N PHE A 287 -9.14 -16.15 -16.12
CA PHE A 287 -9.11 -17.59 -16.32
C PHE A 287 -9.42 -18.36 -15.03
N ARG A 288 -8.81 -17.95 -13.90
CA ARG A 288 -8.90 -18.69 -12.64
C ARG A 288 -10.23 -18.52 -11.92
N CYS A 289 -10.64 -17.27 -11.67
CA CYS A 289 -11.83 -16.97 -10.87
C CYS A 289 -13.09 -16.65 -11.70
N LYS A 290 -12.98 -16.67 -13.04
CA LYS A 290 -14.06 -16.39 -13.99
C LYS A 290 -14.69 -15.00 -13.89
N LYS A 291 -14.16 -14.11 -13.04
CA LYS A 291 -14.59 -12.71 -12.92
C LYS A 291 -14.46 -12.01 -14.29
N PRO A 292 -15.51 -11.35 -14.81
CA PRO A 292 -15.39 -10.44 -15.95
C PRO A 292 -14.35 -9.35 -15.68
N LEU A 293 -13.55 -9.03 -16.70
CA LEU A 293 -12.49 -8.03 -16.64
C LEU A 293 -12.67 -7.04 -17.78
N GLN A 294 -12.51 -5.75 -17.48
CA GLN A 294 -12.20 -4.75 -18.50
C GLN A 294 -10.74 -4.90 -18.95
N LEU A 295 -10.40 -4.49 -20.16
CA LEU A 295 -9.03 -4.59 -20.70
C LEU A 295 -7.97 -3.96 -19.77
N LYS A 296 -8.31 -2.86 -19.07
CA LYS A 296 -7.42 -2.21 -18.09
C LYS A 296 -7.16 -3.05 -16.83
N GLU A 297 -8.06 -3.96 -16.47
CA GLU A 297 -7.96 -4.84 -15.29
C GLU A 297 -7.20 -6.15 -15.58
N VAL A 298 -6.88 -6.41 -16.85
CA VAL A 298 -6.15 -7.60 -17.27
C VAL A 298 -4.68 -7.50 -16.87
N HIS A 299 -4.21 -8.54 -16.20
CA HIS A 299 -2.80 -8.86 -16.05
C HIS A 299 -2.50 -10.05 -16.98
N LEU A 300 -1.52 -9.86 -17.86
CA LEU A 300 -0.99 -10.97 -18.64
C LEU A 300 -0.02 -11.74 -17.76
N ASP A 301 -0.30 -13.03 -17.63
CA ASP A 301 0.52 -13.95 -16.86
C ASP A 301 1.31 -14.85 -17.79
N HIS A 302 2.58 -15.05 -17.48
CA HIS A 302 3.40 -16.10 -18.06
C HIS A 302 2.85 -17.46 -17.64
N THR A 303 2.07 -18.10 -18.51
CA THR A 303 1.42 -19.38 -18.22
C THR A 303 2.42 -20.37 -17.63
N ARG A 304 3.59 -20.49 -18.27
CA ARG A 304 4.78 -21.12 -17.68
C ARG A 304 5.70 -20.02 -17.13
N PRO A 305 6.23 -20.16 -15.92
CA PRO A 305 6.87 -19.05 -15.20
C PRO A 305 8.18 -18.55 -15.83
N MET A 306 8.32 -17.22 -15.93
CA MET A 306 9.51 -16.54 -16.44
C MET A 306 10.78 -16.87 -15.65
N ALA A 307 10.66 -17.10 -14.34
CA ALA A 307 11.77 -17.52 -13.49
C ALA A 307 12.45 -18.83 -13.97
N TYR A 308 11.76 -19.64 -14.78
CA TYR A 308 12.25 -20.88 -15.38
C TYR A 308 12.43 -20.74 -16.91
N LEU A 309 12.74 -19.53 -17.36
CA LEU A 309 13.12 -19.16 -18.72
C LEU A 309 11.99 -19.25 -19.77
N TYR A 310 10.73 -19.15 -19.35
CA TYR A 310 9.60 -19.05 -20.28
C TYR A 310 9.24 -17.59 -20.54
N PRO A 311 9.42 -17.06 -21.77
CA PRO A 311 8.98 -15.71 -22.11
C PRO A 311 7.47 -15.57 -22.04
N ILE A 312 7.00 -14.33 -21.96
CA ILE A 312 5.64 -14.01 -22.33
C ILE A 312 5.46 -14.24 -23.84
N ASP A 313 4.47 -15.04 -24.21
CA ASP A 313 4.23 -15.44 -25.59
C ASP A 313 2.71 -15.51 -25.87
N GLU A 314 2.35 -16.03 -27.05
CA GLU A 314 0.96 -16.22 -27.45
C GLU A 314 0.18 -17.21 -26.58
N HIS A 315 0.84 -17.95 -25.69
CA HIS A 315 0.21 -18.86 -24.74
C HIS A 315 -0.06 -18.21 -23.38
N ALA A 316 0.17 -16.90 -23.22
CA ALA A 316 -0.08 -16.17 -21.97
C ALA A 316 -1.52 -16.31 -21.45
N THR A 317 -1.67 -16.21 -20.12
CA THR A 317 -2.96 -16.38 -19.44
C THR A 317 -3.57 -15.04 -19.03
N CYS A 318 -4.87 -14.86 -19.24
CA CYS A 318 -5.63 -13.71 -18.78
C CYS A 318 -5.99 -13.84 -17.28
N LEU A 319 -5.39 -13.03 -16.40
CA LEU A 319 -5.70 -13.04 -14.97
C LEU A 319 -6.09 -11.65 -14.44
N CYS A 320 -6.86 -11.63 -13.35
CA CYS A 320 -7.03 -10.43 -12.54
C CYS A 320 -5.83 -10.26 -11.60
N ALA A 321 -5.61 -9.05 -11.08
CA ALA A 321 -4.49 -8.74 -10.16
C ALA A 321 -4.36 -9.74 -9.00
N VAL A 322 -5.48 -10.15 -8.39
CA VAL A 322 -5.50 -11.08 -7.25
C VAL A 322 -5.03 -12.48 -7.67
N CYS A 323 -5.51 -12.98 -8.82
CA CYS A 323 -5.14 -14.31 -9.30
C CYS A 323 -3.70 -14.34 -9.85
N ASN A 324 -3.25 -13.26 -10.49
CA ASN A 324 -1.86 -13.10 -10.94
C ASN A 324 -0.89 -13.13 -9.76
N ASN A 325 -1.17 -12.35 -8.71
CA ASN A 325 -0.37 -12.33 -7.48
C ASN A 325 -0.44 -13.64 -6.68
N TYR A 326 -1.44 -14.48 -6.89
CA TYR A 326 -1.46 -15.82 -6.31
C TYR A 326 -0.57 -16.79 -7.09
N LYS A 327 -0.59 -16.71 -8.42
CA LYS A 327 0.17 -17.62 -9.29
C LYS A 327 1.67 -17.34 -9.21
N THR A 328 2.07 -16.07 -9.28
CA THR A 328 3.49 -15.65 -9.26
C THR A 328 4.36 -16.53 -10.17
N ASP A 329 5.42 -17.14 -9.62
CA ASP A 329 6.37 -18.01 -10.34
C ASP A 329 5.97 -19.50 -10.29
N ARG A 330 4.74 -19.83 -9.86
CA ARG A 330 4.29 -21.23 -9.82
C ARG A 330 4.01 -21.75 -11.23
N PHE A 331 4.36 -23.02 -11.44
CA PHE A 331 3.92 -23.76 -12.63
C PHE A 331 2.39 -23.94 -12.62
N PRO A 332 1.74 -24.10 -13.79
CA PRO A 332 0.30 -24.29 -13.88
C PRO A 332 -0.23 -25.39 -12.96
N VAL A 333 0.47 -26.53 -12.89
CA VAL A 333 0.11 -27.68 -12.05
C VAL A 333 0.03 -27.39 -10.56
N ASP A 334 0.74 -26.36 -10.09
CA ASP A 334 0.75 -25.92 -8.69
C ASP A 334 -0.28 -24.81 -8.42
N ALA A 335 -0.85 -24.21 -9.47
CA ALA A 335 -1.73 -23.06 -9.39
C ALA A 335 -3.20 -23.39 -9.71
N TYR A 336 -3.43 -24.46 -10.47
CA TYR A 336 -4.72 -24.81 -11.07
C TYR A 336 -5.12 -26.25 -10.79
N THR A 337 -6.43 -26.50 -10.71
CA THR A 337 -6.98 -27.86 -10.62
C THR A 337 -6.84 -28.61 -11.94
N SER A 338 -6.95 -29.94 -11.94
CA SER A 338 -6.90 -30.75 -13.17
C SER A 338 -7.96 -30.35 -14.21
N MET A 339 -9.14 -29.93 -13.76
CA MET A 339 -10.18 -29.39 -14.66
C MET A 339 -9.75 -28.06 -15.28
N GLN A 340 -9.18 -27.16 -14.49
CA GLN A 340 -8.64 -25.91 -14.98
C GLN A 340 -7.48 -26.16 -15.96
N LEU A 341 -6.58 -27.11 -15.71
CA LEU A 341 -5.49 -27.43 -16.65
C LEU A 341 -6.01 -27.91 -18.01
N LYS A 342 -7.08 -28.71 -18.03
CA LYS A 342 -7.75 -29.13 -19.28
C LYS A 342 -8.34 -27.94 -20.03
N GLU A 343 -8.97 -27.02 -19.32
CA GLU A 343 -9.50 -25.79 -19.91
C GLU A 343 -8.37 -24.88 -20.42
N LEU A 344 -7.34 -24.68 -19.60
CA LEU A 344 -6.17 -23.87 -19.94
C LEU A 344 -5.48 -24.41 -21.19
N SER A 345 -5.34 -25.73 -21.31
CA SER A 345 -4.77 -26.40 -22.47
C SER A 345 -5.52 -26.03 -23.76
N LYS A 346 -6.86 -26.13 -23.73
CA LYS A 346 -7.72 -25.77 -24.86
C LYS A 346 -7.59 -24.29 -25.25
N VAL A 347 -7.52 -23.39 -24.27
CA VAL A 347 -7.51 -21.94 -24.53
C VAL A 347 -6.12 -21.44 -24.94
N THR A 348 -5.06 -21.95 -24.31
CA THR A 348 -3.68 -21.49 -24.58
C THR A 348 -3.05 -22.21 -25.76
N GLY A 349 -3.51 -23.41 -26.11
CA GLY A 349 -2.88 -24.26 -27.12
C GLY A 349 -1.72 -25.10 -26.58
N LEU A 350 -1.37 -24.98 -25.29
CA LEU A 350 -0.37 -25.84 -24.65
C LEU A 350 -0.98 -27.20 -24.35
N SER A 351 -0.25 -28.29 -24.60
CA SER A 351 -0.68 -29.63 -24.20
C SER A 351 -0.77 -29.76 -22.67
N LEU A 352 -1.59 -30.71 -22.20
CA LEU A 352 -1.65 -31.04 -20.77
C LEU A 352 -0.28 -31.45 -20.22
N GLU A 353 0.49 -32.20 -21.00
CA GLU A 353 1.86 -32.57 -20.63
C GLU A 353 2.70 -31.32 -20.38
N GLN A 354 2.72 -30.35 -21.30
CA GLN A 354 3.46 -29.09 -21.15
C GLN A 354 2.98 -28.25 -19.96
N LEU A 355 1.69 -28.27 -19.61
CA LEU A 355 1.16 -27.54 -18.46
C LEU A 355 1.46 -28.23 -17.12
N THR A 356 1.57 -29.56 -17.12
CA THR A 356 1.87 -30.35 -15.92
C THR A 356 3.36 -30.45 -15.63
N LYS A 357 4.19 -30.27 -16.65
CA LYS A 357 5.64 -30.38 -16.56
C LYS A 357 6.24 -29.18 -15.83
N LYS A 358 6.87 -29.45 -14.68
CA LYS A 358 7.69 -28.48 -13.94
C LYS A 358 9.12 -28.57 -14.44
N ASP A 359 9.49 -27.69 -15.34
CA ASP A 359 10.79 -27.78 -15.98
C ASP A 359 11.30 -26.42 -16.44
N VAL A 360 12.59 -26.33 -16.75
CA VAL A 360 13.19 -25.15 -17.37
C VAL A 360 12.95 -25.16 -18.87
N ASN A 361 12.80 -23.99 -19.49
CA ASN A 361 12.79 -23.89 -20.95
C ASN A 361 14.19 -24.22 -21.51
N GLU A 362 14.33 -25.43 -22.04
CA GLU A 362 15.61 -25.95 -22.54
C GLU A 362 16.19 -25.10 -23.66
N VAL A 363 15.37 -24.62 -24.59
CA VAL A 363 15.85 -23.81 -25.72
C VAL A 363 16.56 -22.56 -25.20
N GLU A 364 15.96 -21.92 -24.22
CA GLU A 364 16.49 -20.70 -23.62
C GLU A 364 17.66 -20.97 -22.68
N LEU A 365 17.68 -22.12 -21.99
CA LEU A 365 18.84 -22.57 -21.22
C LEU A 365 20.06 -22.82 -22.11
N HIS A 366 19.90 -23.51 -23.23
CA HIS A 366 21.00 -23.78 -24.16
C HIS A 366 21.55 -22.48 -24.76
N ARG A 367 20.67 -21.53 -25.10
CA ARG A 367 21.10 -20.19 -25.53
C ARG A 367 21.88 -19.47 -24.43
N MET A 368 21.40 -19.53 -23.18
CA MET A 368 22.09 -18.93 -22.04
C MET A 368 23.48 -19.52 -21.84
N ILE A 369 23.63 -20.85 -21.93
CA ILE A 369 24.92 -21.53 -21.75
C ILE A 369 25.88 -21.16 -22.88
N LYS A 370 25.40 -21.10 -24.13
CA LYS A 370 26.21 -20.73 -25.29
C LYS A 370 26.83 -19.34 -25.11
N ASP A 371 26.03 -18.37 -24.69
CA ASP A 371 26.43 -16.96 -24.59
C ASP A 371 26.66 -16.52 -23.13
N ILE A 372 27.02 -17.46 -22.25
CA ILE A 372 27.08 -17.26 -20.78
C ILE A 372 27.97 -16.09 -20.36
N GLU A 373 29.03 -15.82 -21.11
CA GLU A 373 29.98 -14.74 -20.87
C GLU A 373 29.40 -13.34 -21.18
N ILE A 374 28.44 -13.26 -22.10
CA ILE A 374 27.70 -12.04 -22.42
C ILE A 374 26.73 -11.77 -21.28
N TYR A 375 26.01 -12.79 -20.83
CA TYR A 375 25.06 -12.66 -19.72
C TYR A 375 25.74 -12.31 -18.40
N ALA A 376 26.89 -12.91 -18.11
CA ALA A 376 27.67 -12.59 -16.91
C ALA A 376 28.17 -11.13 -16.86
N ARG A 377 28.39 -10.50 -18.03
CA ARG A 377 28.85 -9.11 -18.14
C ARG A 377 27.73 -8.09 -18.24
N SER A 378 26.61 -8.47 -18.85
CA SER A 378 25.52 -7.55 -19.19
C SER A 378 24.39 -7.50 -18.16
N TRP A 379 24.21 -8.57 -17.38
CA TRP A 379 23.18 -8.60 -16.34
C TRP A 379 23.72 -8.09 -15.01
N ASP A 380 22.80 -7.60 -14.18
CA ASP A 380 23.05 -7.43 -12.77
C ASP A 380 23.54 -8.79 -12.17
N PRO A 381 24.62 -8.77 -11.37
CA PRO A 381 25.17 -9.99 -10.78
C PRO A 381 24.13 -10.84 -10.02
N LYS A 382 23.15 -10.19 -9.36
CA LYS A 382 22.09 -10.87 -8.62
C LYS A 382 21.05 -11.47 -9.54
N ALA A 383 20.78 -10.88 -10.72
CA ALA A 383 19.94 -11.49 -11.74
C ALA A 383 20.57 -12.77 -12.31
N PHE A 384 21.87 -12.75 -12.59
CA PHE A 384 22.59 -13.95 -12.99
C PHE A 384 22.51 -15.03 -11.89
N ALA A 385 22.84 -14.67 -10.64
CA ALA A 385 22.80 -15.59 -9.51
C ALA A 385 21.39 -16.15 -9.23
N ALA A 386 20.36 -15.30 -9.29
CA ALA A 386 18.97 -15.73 -9.11
C ALA A 386 18.51 -16.71 -10.18
N THR A 387 18.97 -16.52 -11.42
CA THR A 387 18.66 -17.39 -12.56
C THR A 387 19.41 -18.71 -12.46
N ALA A 388 20.70 -18.68 -12.10
CA ALA A 388 21.50 -19.87 -11.83
C ALA A 388 20.87 -20.75 -10.73
N ARG A 389 20.38 -20.15 -9.65
CA ARG A 389 19.65 -20.89 -8.60
C ARG A 389 18.41 -21.60 -9.13
N LYS A 390 17.60 -20.91 -9.94
CA LYS A 390 16.36 -21.47 -10.50
C LYS A 390 16.62 -22.61 -11.49
N ILE A 391 17.67 -22.50 -12.30
CA ILE A 391 18.10 -23.58 -13.20
C ILE A 391 18.56 -24.78 -12.37
N LYS A 392 19.38 -24.57 -11.34
CA LYS A 392 19.90 -25.66 -10.48
C LYS A 392 18.80 -26.45 -9.77
N GLU A 393 17.63 -25.85 -9.50
CA GLU A 393 16.46 -26.55 -8.91
C GLU A 393 15.99 -27.74 -9.77
N TYR A 394 15.99 -27.60 -11.11
CA TYR A 394 15.51 -28.65 -12.03
C TYR A 394 16.63 -29.27 -12.89
N ARG A 395 17.81 -28.64 -12.92
CA ARG A 395 19.02 -29.13 -13.59
C ARG A 395 20.21 -29.08 -12.63
N PRO A 396 20.24 -29.96 -11.61
CA PRO A 396 21.28 -29.92 -10.58
C PRO A 396 22.70 -30.20 -11.11
N LYS A 397 22.81 -30.85 -12.28
CA LYS A 397 24.07 -31.12 -12.97
C LYS A 397 24.63 -29.90 -13.72
N ILE A 398 23.82 -28.88 -13.95
CA ILE A 398 24.23 -27.65 -14.64
C ILE A 398 24.57 -26.61 -13.58
N ASP A 399 25.86 -26.30 -13.45
CA ASP A 399 26.33 -25.19 -12.62
C ASP A 399 26.82 -24.05 -13.52
N LEU A 400 26.00 -23.02 -13.64
CA LEU A 400 26.33 -21.86 -14.49
C LEU A 400 27.60 -21.14 -14.04
N PHE A 401 27.93 -21.14 -12.76
CA PHE A 401 29.17 -20.50 -12.29
C PHE A 401 30.39 -21.31 -12.71
N ALA A 402 30.33 -22.64 -12.62
CA ALA A 402 31.42 -23.51 -13.08
C ALA A 402 31.59 -23.45 -14.60
N LEU A 403 30.47 -23.41 -15.35
CA LEU A 403 30.50 -23.25 -16.80
C LEU A 403 31.11 -21.89 -17.20
N LEU A 404 30.74 -20.81 -16.50
CA LEU A 404 31.33 -19.50 -16.72
C LEU A 404 32.82 -19.48 -16.36
N GLU A 405 33.22 -20.09 -15.24
CA GLU A 405 34.63 -20.17 -14.84
C GLU A 405 35.48 -20.94 -15.86
N ALA A 406 34.96 -22.04 -16.40
CA ALA A 406 35.64 -22.80 -17.44
C ALA A 406 35.76 -22.03 -18.75
N LYS A 407 34.71 -21.29 -19.15
CA LYS A 407 34.67 -20.54 -20.41
C LYS A 407 35.43 -19.21 -20.35
N ASP A 408 35.29 -18.49 -19.25
CA ASP A 408 35.82 -17.13 -19.06
C ASP A 408 36.11 -16.86 -17.56
N LYS A 409 37.32 -17.24 -17.14
CA LYS A 409 37.80 -17.05 -15.76
C LYS A 409 37.76 -15.57 -15.32
N THR A 410 37.93 -14.63 -16.24
CA THR A 410 37.96 -13.21 -15.91
C THR A 410 36.55 -12.72 -15.60
N ALA A 411 35.57 -13.00 -16.48
CA ALA A 411 34.18 -12.67 -16.24
C ALA A 411 33.64 -13.35 -14.96
N TYR A 412 34.02 -14.60 -14.71
CA TYR A 412 33.69 -15.30 -13.47
C TYR A 412 34.20 -14.58 -12.23
N LYS A 413 35.49 -14.22 -12.19
CA LYS A 413 36.09 -13.51 -11.06
C LYS A 413 35.44 -12.15 -10.82
N GLN A 414 35.15 -11.41 -11.89
CA GLN A 414 34.45 -10.12 -11.82
C GLN A 414 33.04 -10.29 -11.24
N LEU A 415 32.27 -11.24 -11.74
CA LEU A 415 30.93 -11.54 -11.26
C LEU A 415 30.94 -11.95 -9.77
N LYS A 416 31.89 -12.83 -9.37
CA LYS A 416 32.04 -13.27 -7.98
C LYS A 416 32.43 -12.13 -7.04
N ARG A 417 33.30 -11.24 -7.49
CA ARG A 417 33.68 -10.03 -6.74
C ARG A 417 32.48 -9.10 -6.57
N ALA A 418 31.75 -8.80 -7.64
CA ALA A 418 30.56 -7.95 -7.59
C ALA A 418 29.44 -8.55 -6.71
N LEU A 419 29.30 -9.88 -6.66
CA LEU A 419 28.39 -10.57 -5.73
C LEU A 419 28.85 -10.52 -4.26
N ALA A 420 30.15 -10.39 -4.00
CA ALA A 420 30.72 -10.32 -2.67
C ALA A 420 30.76 -8.89 -2.11
N GLU A 421 30.80 -7.89 -2.99
CA GLU A 421 30.65 -6.47 -2.65
C GLU A 421 29.24 -6.25 -2.06
N ARG A 422 29.20 -5.98 -0.74
CA ARG A 422 27.98 -5.45 -0.13
C ARG A 422 27.85 -4.01 -0.60
N PRO A 423 26.69 -3.56 -1.09
CA PRO A 423 26.49 -2.13 -1.28
C PRO A 423 26.74 -1.45 0.07
N ASP A 424 27.51 -0.36 0.04
CA ASP A 424 27.68 0.46 1.23
C ASP A 424 26.29 0.79 1.79
N PRO A 425 26.09 0.74 3.11
CA PRO A 425 24.88 1.27 3.69
C PRO A 425 24.77 2.72 3.21
N VAL A 426 23.75 2.97 2.37
CA VAL A 426 23.44 4.30 1.85
C VAL A 426 23.42 5.25 3.04
N LYS A 427 24.36 6.21 3.06
CA LYS A 427 24.48 7.20 4.14
C LYS A 427 23.22 8.04 4.27
#